data_AF-R8HBS4-F1
#
_entry.id   AF-R8HBS4-F1
#
_cell.length_a   1.000
_cell.length_b   1.000
_cell.length_c   1.000
_cell.angle_alpha   90.00
_cell.angle_beta   90.00
_cell.angle_gamma   90.00
#
_symmetry.space_group_name_H-M   'P 1'
#
loop_
_entity.id
_entity.type
_entity.pdbx_description
1 polymer ?
#
loop_
_entity_poly.entity_id
_entity_poly.type
_entity_poly.pdbx_seq_one_letter_code
_entity_poly.pdbx_strand_id
1 'polypeptide(L)' 'MHTKLAVVGDVNRNGSIVLAATPPLKALGVKKMARLYEIPRIKDILVVNPIMSTYIKCSNYITKLALQYVPIEDFHQ' A
#
# COMPACT_ATOMS: atom_id res chain seq x y z
N MET A 1 3.13 -5.54 -14.20
CA MET A 1 2.45 -4.36 -13.61
C MET A 1 3.37 -3.15 -13.76
N HIS A 2 2.99 -2.15 -14.55
CA HIS A 2 3.88 -1.04 -14.95
C HIS A 2 3.56 0.31 -14.27
N THR A 3 2.45 0.38 -13.55
CA THR A 3 1.93 1.65 -12.99
C THR A 3 2.71 2.09 -11.75
N LYS A 4 3.11 3.36 -11.72
CA LYS A 4 3.73 4.00 -10.55
C LYS A 4 2.61 4.58 -9.67
N LEU A 5 2.25 3.83 -8.63
CA LEU A 5 1.23 4.20 -7.66
C LEU A 5 1.82 4.28 -6.24
N ALA A 6 1.47 5.34 -5.52
CA ALA A 6 1.62 5.50 -4.07
C ALA A 6 0.26 5.61 -3.40
N VAL A 7 0.11 4.90 -2.29
CA VAL A 7 -1.00 5.08 -1.35
C VAL A 7 -0.47 5.89 -0.17
N VAL A 8 -1.08 7.02 0.10
CA VAL A 8 -0.73 7.93 1.21
C VAL A 8 -1.87 8.06 2.19
N GLY A 9 -1.59 8.34 3.46
CA GLY A 9 -2.66 8.44 4.47
C GLY A 9 -3.70 9.53 4.18
N ASP A 10 -3.28 10.60 3.51
CA ASP A 10 -4.12 11.73 3.08
C ASP A 10 -3.37 12.51 1.98
N VAL A 11 -3.95 12.59 0.78
CA VAL A 11 -3.40 13.33 -0.37
C VAL A 11 -3.38 14.85 -0.17
N ASN A 12 -4.23 15.40 0.69
CA ASN A 12 -4.32 16.84 0.91
C ASN A 12 -3.32 17.34 1.96
N ARG A 13 -2.77 16.43 2.77
CA ARG A 13 -1.79 16.76 3.81
C ARG A 13 -0.38 16.58 3.28
N ASN A 14 0.35 17.66 3.06
CA ASN A 14 1.70 17.59 2.49
C ASN A 14 2.68 16.74 3.33
N GLY A 15 2.52 16.74 4.66
CA GLY A 15 3.29 15.89 5.58
C GLY A 15 2.78 14.44 5.71
N SER A 16 1.84 14.02 4.86
CA SER A 16 1.29 12.67 4.89
C SER A 16 2.34 11.63 4.59
N ILE A 17 2.16 10.45 5.16
CA ILE A 17 3.09 9.34 5.04
C ILE A 17 2.67 8.41 3.90
N VAL A 18 3.66 7.93 3.15
CA VAL A 18 3.48 6.87 2.17
C VAL A 18 3.29 5.55 2.91
N LEU A 19 2.08 5.00 2.81
CA LEU A 19 1.69 3.72 3.40
C LEU A 19 2.19 2.55 2.54
N ALA A 20 2.03 2.66 1.23
CA ALA A 20 2.46 1.65 0.27
C ALA A 20 2.87 2.28 -1.07
N ALA A 21 3.82 1.65 -1.75
CA ALA A 21 4.26 2.03 -3.08
C ALA A 21 4.50 0.79 -3.94
N THR A 22 4.14 0.90 -5.21
CA THR A 22 4.38 -0.12 -6.23
C THR A 22 5.87 -0.29 -6.56
N PRO A 23 6.31 -1.46 -7.05
CA PRO A 23 7.72 -1.69 -7.39
C PRO A 23 8.32 -0.67 -8.38
N PRO A 24 7.62 -0.26 -9.48
CA PRO A 24 8.14 0.76 -10.39
C PRO A 24 8.35 2.11 -9.71
N LEU A 25 7.50 2.49 -8.74
CA LEU A 25 7.66 3.73 -8.00
C LEU A 25 8.82 3.65 -6.99
N LYS A 26 9.02 2.49 -6.36
CA LYS A 26 10.16 2.24 -5.46
C LYS A 26 11.50 2.31 -6.20
N ALA A 27 11.55 1.85 -7.45
CA ALA A 27 12.74 1.94 -8.28
C ALA A 27 13.18 3.40 -8.56
N LEU A 28 12.28 4.37 -8.43
CA LEU A 28 12.58 5.80 -8.51
C LEU A 28 13.10 6.39 -7.19
N GLY A 29 13.33 5.56 -6.16
CA GLY A 29 13.89 5.98 -4.87
C GLY A 29 12.86 6.27 -3.78
N VAL A 30 11.55 6.08 -4.04
CA VAL A 30 10.50 6.27 -3.02
C VAL A 30 10.55 5.12 -2.01
N LYS A 31 10.90 5.43 -0.76
CA LYS A 31 11.00 4.48 0.35
C LYS A 31 9.67 4.35 1.10
N LYS A 32 9.52 3.27 1.86
CA LYS A 32 8.46 3.16 2.88
C LYS A 32 8.65 4.28 3.90
N MET A 33 7.55 4.83 4.43
CA MET A 33 7.55 5.97 5.37
C MET A 33 8.09 7.29 4.82
N ALA A 34 8.34 7.40 3.52
CA ALA A 34 8.57 8.67 2.87
C ALA A 34 7.35 9.59 3.05
N ARG A 35 7.56 10.90 2.96
CA ARG A 35 6.51 11.91 3.00
C ARG A 35 5.97 12.17 1.60
N LEU A 36 4.72 12.60 1.53
CA LEU A 36 4.07 12.96 0.27
C LEU A 36 4.88 14.00 -0.53
N TYR A 37 5.49 14.98 0.14
CA TYR A 37 6.34 15.97 -0.50
C TYR A 37 7.67 15.41 -1.07
N GLU A 38 8.11 14.23 -0.63
CA GLU A 38 9.34 13.58 -1.14
C GLU A 38 9.08 12.78 -2.43
N ILE A 39 7.80 12.58 -2.80
CA ILE A 39 7.45 11.89 -4.04
C ILE A 39 7.74 12.81 -5.23
N PRO A 40 8.46 12.34 -6.27
CA PRO A 40 8.69 13.12 -7.48
C PRO A 40 7.37 13.52 -8.15
N ARG A 41 7.19 14.82 -8.44
CA ARG A 41 5.99 15.34 -9.13
C ARG A 41 6.09 15.17 -10.65
N ILE A 42 6.13 13.93 -11.10
CA ILE A 42 6.17 13.58 -12.53
C ILE A 42 4.75 13.19 -12.98
N LYS A 43 4.37 13.52 -14.23
CA LYS A 43 3.02 13.31 -14.79
C LYS A 43 2.50 11.86 -14.80
N ASP A 44 3.32 10.89 -14.41
CA ASP A 44 3.03 9.45 -14.48
C ASP A 44 3.04 8.76 -13.10
N ILE A 45 2.84 9.52 -12.01
CA ILE A 45 2.72 8.96 -10.66
C ILE A 45 1.30 9.18 -10.15
N LEU A 46 0.62 8.09 -9.84
CA LEU A 46 -0.68 8.11 -9.19
C LEU A 46 -0.48 8.17 -7.69
N VAL A 47 -1.10 9.14 -7.03
CA VAL A 47 -1.11 9.26 -5.57
C VAL A 47 -2.56 9.22 -5.11
N VAL A 48 -2.90 8.25 -4.27
CA VAL A 48 -4.29 8.00 -3.86
C VAL A 48 -4.41 7.80 -2.35
N ASN A 49 -5.59 8.07 -1.82
CA ASN A 49 -5.97 7.72 -0.46
C ASN A 49 -6.26 6.21 -0.34
N PRO A 50 -6.08 5.60 0.85
CA PRO A 50 -6.39 4.19 1.08
C PRO A 50 -7.90 3.92 1.05
N ILE A 51 -8.29 2.79 0.46
CA ILE A 51 -9.65 2.27 0.56
C ILE A 51 -9.66 1.14 1.58
N MET A 52 -9.71 1.50 2.86
CA MET A 52 -9.54 0.55 3.98
C MET A 52 -10.53 -0.62 3.94
N SER A 53 -11.77 -0.39 3.49
CA SER A 53 -12.77 -1.45 3.35
C SER A 53 -12.33 -2.55 2.39
N THR A 54 -11.64 -2.20 1.31
CA THR A 54 -11.10 -3.17 0.34
C THR A 54 -9.94 -3.94 0.95
N TYR A 55 -9.04 -3.26 1.68
CA TYR A 55 -7.89 -3.90 2.30
C TYR A 55 -8.30 -4.92 3.36
N ILE A 56 -9.28 -4.58 4.20
CA ILE A 56 -9.84 -5.49 5.21
C ILE A 56 -10.51 -6.69 4.53
N LYS A 57 -11.30 -6.47 3.47
CA LYS A 57 -11.94 -7.55 2.71
C LYS A 57 -10.90 -8.51 2.12
N CYS A 58 -9.85 -7.99 1.49
CA CYS A 58 -8.76 -8.81 0.93
C CYS A 58 -7.99 -9.56 2.03
N SER A 59 -7.66 -8.88 3.13
CA SER A 59 -6.98 -9.51 4.27
C SER A 59 -7.79 -10.69 4.81
N ASN A 60 -9.07 -10.48 5.10
CA ASN A 60 -9.95 -11.53 5.61
C ASN A 60 -10.11 -12.68 4.61
N TYR A 61 -10.13 -12.39 3.31
CA TYR A 61 -10.17 -13.43 2.27
C TYR A 61 -8.90 -14.30 2.30
N ILE A 62 -7.73 -13.68 2.39
CA ILE A 62 -6.44 -14.39 2.49
C ILE A 62 -6.40 -15.23 3.77
N THR A 63 -6.78 -14.65 4.91
CA THR A 63 -6.84 -15.37 6.19
C THR A 63 -7.78 -16.58 6.11
N LYS A 64 -8.99 -16.42 5.55
CA LYS A 64 -9.93 -17.53 5.35
C LYS A 64 -9.37 -18.63 4.46
N LEU A 65 -8.65 -18.25 3.39
CA LEU A 65 -8.01 -19.21 2.51
C LEU A 65 -6.90 -19.98 3.24
N ALA A 66 -6.06 -19.29 4.01
CA ALA A 66 -4.98 -19.93 4.78
C ALA A 66 -5.52 -20.93 5.82
N LEU A 67 -6.61 -20.58 6.50
CA LEU A 67 -7.29 -21.43 7.49
C LEU A 67 -7.93 -22.70 6.89
N GLN A 68 -8.00 -22.84 5.56
CA GLN A 68 -8.39 -24.11 4.93
C GLN A 68 -7.26 -25.15 4.95
N TYR A 69 -6.02 -24.72 5.16
CA TYR A 69 -4.83 -25.57 5.08
C TYR A 69 -4.03 -25.64 6.38
N VAL A 70 -4.23 -24.67 7.29
CA VAL A 70 -3.51 -24.57 8.56
C VAL A 70 -4.53 -24.40 9.71
N PRO A 71 -4.40 -25.16 10.81
CA PRO A 71 -5.18 -24.94 12.02
C PRO A 71 -5.04 -23.51 12.54
N ILE A 72 -6.09 -22.99 13.19
CA ILE A 72 -6.08 -21.59 13.66
C ILE A 72 -5.03 -21.34 14.74
N GLU A 73 -4.70 -22.36 15.53
CA GLU A 73 -3.65 -22.32 16.57
C GLU A 73 -2.24 -22.11 16.01
N ASP A 74 -1.99 -22.60 14.79
CA ASP A 74 -0.69 -22.49 14.10
C ASP A 74 -0.65 -21.28 13.12
N PHE A 75 -1.73 -20.51 13.02
CA PHE A 75 -1.83 -19.37 12.13
C PHE A 75 -1.36 -18.08 12.84
N HIS A 76 -0.16 -17.60 12.50
CA HIS A 76 0.41 -16.36 13.04
C HIS A 76 0.50 -15.28 11.94
N GLN A 77 -0.36 -14.25 12.04
CA GLN A 77 -0.47 -13.15 11.07
C GLN A 77 -0.10 -11.80 11.68
#